data_AF-A0A0J7JW47-F1
#
_entry.id   AF-A0A0J7JW47-F1
#
_cell.length_a   1.000
_cell.length_b   1.000
_cell.length_c   1.000
_cell.angle_alpha   90.00
_cell.angle_beta   90.00
_cell.angle_gamma   90.00
#
_symmetry.space_group_name_H-M   'P 1'
#
loop_
_entity.id
_entity.type
_entity.pdbx_description
1 polymer ?
#
loop_
_entity_poly.entity_id
_entity_poly.type
_entity_poly.pdbx_seq_one_letter_code
_entity_poly.pdbx_strand_id
1 'polypeptide(L)'
;MIIIRINIIIGEAQQRSGLVATLTTENQTFSGFEYAEQSTFLYRSEFRSLSAHGVFERIETPAFGGEQEGSALAQHIRQALARAKAAGQAAPVVVGAIPFDTRRPSCLYIPEESRFVANDSFIRAARPMLQQPHRLVACTSIPDEPRFKHAVAEAVSPALNC
;
A
#
# COMPACT_ATOMS: atom_id res chain seq x y z
N MET A 1 -2.84 15.48 8.29
CA MET A 1 -2.09 14.70 7.30
C MET A 1 -1.28 13.64 8.02
N ILE A 2 -1.91 12.49 8.31
CA ILE A 2 -1.25 11.39 9.02
C ILE A 2 -0.49 10.59 7.97
N ILE A 3 0.81 10.88 7.85
CA ILE A 3 1.74 10.03 7.11
C ILE A 3 2.05 8.85 8.05
N ILE A 4 1.34 7.74 7.89
CA ILE A 4 1.71 6.49 8.56
C ILE A 4 2.99 6.00 7.87
N ARG A 5 4.14 6.21 8.52
CA ARG A 5 5.39 5.56 8.13
C ARG A 5 5.30 4.09 8.50
N ILE A 6 5.17 3.22 7.50
CA ILE A 6 5.43 1.80 7.66
C ILE A 6 6.94 1.64 7.76
N ASN A 7 7.46 1.53 8.99
CA ASN A 7 8.87 1.20 9.25
C ASN A 7 9.08 -0.29 8.91
N ILE A 8 9.73 -0.55 7.79
CA ILE A 8 10.40 -1.84 7.56
C ILE A 8 11.72 -1.77 8.33
N ILE A 9 11.84 -2.55 9.42
CA ILE A 9 13.09 -2.69 10.16
C ILE A 9 14.05 -3.52 9.31
N ILE A 10 15.02 -2.87 8.66
CA ILE A 10 16.33 -3.45 8.32
C ILE A 10 17.37 -2.38 8.68
N GLY A 11 18.45 -2.79 9.34
CA GLY A 11 19.38 -1.97 10.12
C GLY A 11 19.93 -0.68 9.49
N GLU A 12 20.41 0.19 10.38
CA GLU A 12 20.82 1.60 10.20
C GLU A 12 21.47 1.99 8.87
N ALA A 13 20.98 3.08 8.26
CA ALA A 13 21.79 4.24 7.84
C ALA A 13 20.91 5.40 7.33
N GLN A 14 20.97 6.50 8.07
CA GLN A 14 20.83 7.94 7.77
C GLN A 14 20.12 8.45 6.48
N GLN A 15 19.19 9.39 6.73
CA GLN A 15 18.34 10.16 5.81
C GLN A 15 19.09 11.13 4.88
N ARG A 16 18.52 11.39 3.68
CA ARG A 16 18.14 12.73 3.18
C ARG A 16 17.44 12.72 1.81
N SER A 17 16.32 13.47 1.78
CA SER A 17 15.79 14.25 0.66
C SER A 17 15.00 13.59 -0.48
N GLY A 18 13.67 13.61 -0.30
CA GLY A 18 12.73 14.08 -1.33
C GLY A 18 12.44 13.12 -2.49
N LEU A 19 11.44 12.24 -2.31
CA LEU A 19 10.87 11.46 -3.41
C LEU A 19 9.34 11.48 -3.36
N VAL A 20 8.73 12.00 -4.42
CA VAL A 20 7.29 11.87 -4.71
C VAL A 20 7.04 10.43 -5.14
N ALA A 21 6.41 9.65 -4.28
CA ALA A 21 5.89 8.33 -4.64
C ALA A 21 4.46 8.50 -5.19
N THR A 22 4.30 8.39 -6.50
CA THR A 22 2.98 8.18 -7.11
C THR A 22 2.54 6.76 -6.77
N LEU A 23 1.76 6.62 -5.71
CA LEU A 23 0.97 5.42 -5.45
C LEU A 23 -0.37 5.59 -6.18
N THR A 24 -0.49 4.99 -7.36
CA THR A 24 -1.80 4.76 -7.97
C THR A 24 -2.45 3.59 -7.22
N THR A 25 -3.11 3.92 -6.12
CA THR A 25 -4.10 3.03 -5.50
C THR A 25 -5.48 3.62 -5.77
N GLU A 26 -6.02 3.36 -6.96
CA GLU A 26 -7.43 3.65 -7.25
C GLU A 26 -8.28 2.46 -6.81
N ASN A 27 -8.82 2.55 -5.60
CA ASN A 27 -9.84 1.62 -5.10
C ASN A 27 -11.25 2.03 -5.56
N GLN A 28 -11.38 2.45 -6.82
CA GLN A 28 -12.68 2.61 -7.48
C GLN A 28 -12.79 1.52 -8.53
N THR A 29 -13.58 0.49 -8.23
CA THR A 29 -13.96 -0.55 -9.18
C THR A 29 -14.74 0.12 -10.31
N PHE A 30 -14.07 0.40 -11.43
CA PHE A 30 -14.72 0.80 -12.67
C PHE A 30 -15.45 -0.43 -13.24
N SER A 31 -16.79 -0.39 -13.21
CA SER A 31 -17.65 -1.43 -13.78
C SER A 31 -17.36 -1.59 -15.29
N GLY A 32 -16.85 -2.75 -15.69
CA GLY A 32 -16.53 -3.08 -17.09
C GLY A 32 -15.11 -3.63 -17.31
N PHE A 33 -14.23 -3.58 -16.30
CA PHE A 33 -12.93 -4.24 -16.31
C PHE A 33 -12.92 -5.41 -15.33
N GLU A 34 -12.89 -6.64 -15.82
CA GLU A 34 -12.44 -7.77 -15.02
C GLU A 34 -10.95 -7.58 -14.75
N TYR A 35 -10.60 -7.16 -13.53
CA TYR A 35 -9.23 -7.26 -13.05
C TYR A 35 -8.94 -8.74 -12.81
N ALA A 36 -8.59 -9.47 -13.87
CA ALA A 36 -8.01 -10.79 -13.74
C ALA A 36 -6.80 -10.67 -12.82
N GLU A 37 -6.89 -11.22 -11.60
CA GLU A 37 -5.79 -11.57 -10.68
C GLU A 37 -4.46 -10.91 -11.07
N GLN A 38 -4.34 -9.58 -10.93
CA GLN A 38 -3.03 -8.95 -11.00
C GLN A 38 -2.34 -9.30 -9.69
N SER A 39 -1.83 -10.52 -9.61
CA SER A 39 -1.02 -11.03 -8.51
C SER A 39 0.34 -10.33 -8.42
N THR A 40 0.52 -9.25 -9.20
CA THR A 40 1.73 -8.46 -9.29
C THR A 40 1.68 -7.27 -8.34
N PHE A 41 2.65 -7.18 -7.44
CA PHE A 41 2.85 -6.05 -6.55
C PHE A 41 4.18 -5.37 -6.84
N LEU A 42 4.14 -4.04 -6.94
CA LEU A 42 5.31 -3.21 -7.17
C LEU A 42 5.47 -2.22 -6.02
N TYR A 43 6.66 -2.19 -5.42
CA TYR A 43 7.04 -1.18 -4.44
C TYR A 43 8.36 -0.55 -4.83
N ARG A 44 8.45 0.77 -4.72
CA ARG A 44 9.67 1.52 -5.03
C ARG A 44 10.02 2.42 -3.87
N SER A 45 11.29 2.37 -3.48
CA SER A 45 11.89 3.30 -2.52
C SER A 45 13.28 3.70 -3.02
N GLU A 46 13.86 4.73 -2.41
CA GLU A 46 15.24 5.14 -2.72
C GLU A 46 16.24 4.01 -2.47
N PHE A 47 16.02 3.20 -1.44
CA PHE A 47 16.94 2.15 -1.02
C PHE A 47 16.82 0.89 -1.87
N ARG A 48 15.61 0.37 -2.06
CA ARG A 48 15.33 -0.85 -2.84
C ARG A 48 13.94 -0.79 -3.46
N SER A 49 13.80 -1.36 -4.65
CA SER A 49 12.49 -1.63 -5.24
C SER A 49 12.21 -3.13 -5.21
N LEU A 50 10.93 -3.50 -5.11
CA LEU A 50 10.44 -4.86 -5.02
C LEU A 50 9.41 -5.08 -6.14
N SER A 51 9.58 -6.17 -6.88
CA SER A 51 8.53 -6.76 -7.72
C SER A 51 8.14 -8.09 -7.10
N ALA A 52 6.86 -8.36 -6.97
CA ALA A 52 6.35 -9.61 -6.47
C ALA A 52 5.19 -10.09 -7.34
N HIS A 53 5.03 -11.41 -7.46
CA HIS A 53 4.05 -12.06 -8.33
C HIS A 53 3.43 -13.25 -7.62
N GLY A 54 2.19 -13.61 -8.02
CA GLY A 54 1.46 -14.73 -7.43
C GLY A 54 0.91 -14.41 -6.03
N VAL A 55 0.04 -15.27 -5.53
CA VAL A 55 -0.51 -15.19 -4.17
C VAL A 55 -0.39 -16.56 -3.52
N PHE A 56 0.57 -16.69 -2.60
CA PHE A 56 0.74 -17.90 -1.79
C PHE A 56 -0.31 -17.95 -0.66
N GLU A 57 -0.51 -16.84 0.05
CA GLU A 57 -1.45 -16.78 1.18
C GLU A 57 -1.96 -15.36 1.41
N ARG A 58 -3.29 -15.19 1.56
CA ARG A 58 -3.92 -13.90 1.89
C ARG A 58 -4.03 -13.72 3.41
N ILE A 59 -3.78 -12.49 3.87
CA ILE A 59 -3.83 -12.08 5.28
C ILE A 59 -4.83 -10.92 5.41
N GLU A 60 -6.06 -11.26 5.81
CA GLU A 60 -7.17 -10.30 5.94
C GLU A 60 -7.39 -9.82 7.37
N THR A 61 -6.57 -10.27 8.33
CA THR A 61 -6.70 -9.89 9.74
C THR A 61 -6.63 -8.37 9.90
N PRO A 62 -7.59 -7.74 10.61
CA PRO A 62 -7.55 -6.32 10.89
C PRO A 62 -6.26 -5.90 11.62
N ALA A 63 -5.76 -4.71 11.30
CA ALA A 63 -4.55 -4.15 11.91
C ALA A 63 -4.78 -3.46 13.25
N PHE A 64 -6.02 -3.50 13.77
CA PHE A 64 -6.37 -2.89 15.05
C PHE A 64 -5.57 -3.50 16.20
N GLY A 65 -4.97 -2.64 17.04
CA GLY A 65 -4.05 -3.06 18.10
C GLY A 65 -2.68 -3.53 17.58
N GLY A 66 -2.36 -3.26 16.31
CA GLY A 66 -1.14 -3.70 15.63
C GLY A 66 0.16 -3.12 16.21
N GLU A 67 0.08 -2.12 17.07
CA GLU A 67 1.22 -1.57 17.81
C GLU A 67 1.75 -2.53 18.89
N GLN A 68 0.97 -3.53 19.29
CA GLN A 68 1.38 -4.56 20.24
C GLN A 68 2.12 -5.71 19.51
N GLU A 69 3.25 -6.16 20.05
CA GLU A 69 4.02 -7.29 19.50
C GLU A 69 3.21 -8.60 19.43
N GLY A 70 2.26 -8.74 20.35
CA GLY A 70 1.33 -9.86 20.46
C GLY A 70 0.04 -9.72 19.66
N SER A 71 -0.12 -8.66 18.84
CA SER A 71 -1.36 -8.40 18.11
C SER A 71 -1.77 -9.57 17.19
N ALA A 72 -3.08 -9.69 16.94
CA ALA A 72 -3.61 -10.75 16.07
C ALA A 72 -2.99 -10.71 14.67
N LEU A 73 -2.82 -9.51 14.11
CA LEU A 73 -2.16 -9.34 12.81
C LEU A 73 -0.68 -9.78 12.85
N ALA A 74 0.08 -9.37 13.87
CA ALA A 74 1.49 -9.77 13.99
C ALA A 74 1.65 -11.28 14.15
N GLN A 75 0.76 -11.93 14.92
CA GLN A 75 0.73 -13.39 15.05
C GLN A 75 0.43 -14.07 13.71
N HIS A 76 -0.58 -13.60 12.97
CA HIS A 76 -0.92 -14.15 11.67
C HIS A 76 0.23 -13.99 10.67
N ILE A 77 0.86 -12.81 10.59
CA ILE A 77 2.02 -12.56 9.73
C ILE A 77 3.17 -13.54 10.05
N ARG A 78 3.50 -13.73 11.33
CA ARG A 78 4.55 -14.68 11.72
C ARG A 78 4.23 -16.12 11.28
N GLN A 79 2.99 -16.55 11.47
CA GLN A 79 2.54 -17.88 11.09
C GLN A 79 2.54 -18.08 9.57
N ALA A 80 2.05 -17.10 8.81
CA ALA A 80 2.04 -17.11 7.35
C ALA A 80 3.46 -17.19 6.78
N LEU A 81 4.39 -16.38 7.30
CA LEU A 81 5.79 -16.42 6.91
C LEU A 81 6.45 -17.76 7.24
N ALA A 82 6.09 -18.38 8.38
CA ALA A 82 6.58 -19.71 8.72
C ALA A 82 6.07 -20.79 7.75
N ARG A 83 4.79 -20.74 7.37
CA ARG A 83 4.20 -21.63 6.36
C ARG A 83 4.88 -21.48 5.00
N ALA A 84 5.10 -20.24 4.56
CA ALA A 84 5.81 -19.92 3.32
C ALA A 84 7.25 -20.46 3.31
N LYS A 85 8.00 -20.30 4.41
CA LYS A 85 9.34 -20.89 4.56
C LYS A 85 9.30 -22.43 4.50
N ALA A 86 8.35 -23.05 5.19
CA ALA A 86 8.18 -24.50 5.17
C ALA A 86 7.80 -25.04 3.78
N ALA A 87 7.10 -24.24 2.97
CA ALA A 87 6.78 -24.51 1.58
C ALA A 87 7.97 -24.26 0.61
N GLY A 88 9.15 -23.88 1.11
CA GLY A 88 10.38 -23.75 0.32
C GLY A 88 10.72 -22.34 -0.14
N GLN A 89 9.96 -21.31 0.25
CA GLN A 89 10.33 -19.93 -0.05
C GLN A 89 11.54 -19.50 0.80
N ALA A 90 12.66 -19.14 0.14
CA ALA A 90 13.91 -18.81 0.83
C ALA A 90 13.82 -17.53 1.67
N ALA A 91 13.13 -16.50 1.17
CA ALA A 91 12.99 -15.20 1.82
C ALA A 91 11.57 -14.64 1.59
N PRO A 92 10.53 -15.21 2.23
CA PRO A 92 9.17 -14.74 2.05
C PRO A 92 8.99 -13.34 2.62
N VAL A 93 8.13 -12.57 1.97
CA VAL A 93 7.75 -11.20 2.34
C VAL A 93 6.24 -11.10 2.42
N VAL A 94 5.73 -10.12 3.18
CA VAL A 94 4.32 -9.74 3.13
C VAL A 94 4.23 -8.41 2.40
N VAL A 95 3.30 -8.30 1.46
CA VAL A 95 3.02 -7.09 0.68
C VAL A 95 1.54 -6.75 0.74
N GLY A 96 1.19 -5.51 0.39
CA GLY A 96 -0.19 -5.06 0.32
C GLY A 96 -0.44 -3.74 1.05
N ALA A 97 -1.67 -3.54 1.53
CA ALA A 97 -2.11 -2.30 2.15
C ALA A 97 -2.96 -2.54 3.42
N ILE A 98 -2.86 -1.62 4.37
CA ILE A 98 -3.70 -1.55 5.57
C ILE A 98 -4.68 -0.38 5.39
N PRO A 99 -5.99 -0.57 5.59
CA PRO A 99 -6.98 0.51 5.49
C PRO A 99 -6.79 1.56 6.59
N PHE A 100 -7.23 2.81 6.32
CA PHE A 100 -7.17 3.90 7.31
C PHE A 100 -7.91 3.56 8.62
N ASP A 101 -9.09 2.95 8.51
CA ASP A 101 -9.76 2.33 9.68
C ASP A 101 -9.15 0.94 9.91
N THR A 102 -8.26 0.82 10.88
CA THR A 102 -7.51 -0.40 11.17
C THR A 102 -8.37 -1.57 11.68
N ARG A 103 -9.64 -1.33 12.02
CA ARG A 103 -10.60 -2.37 12.38
C ARG A 103 -11.13 -3.12 11.15
N ARG A 104 -11.00 -2.52 9.96
CA ARG A 104 -11.36 -3.19 8.71
C ARG A 104 -10.31 -4.25 8.35
N PRO A 105 -10.71 -5.29 7.60
CA PRO A 105 -9.78 -6.29 7.09
C PRO A 105 -8.61 -5.66 6.34
N SER A 106 -7.42 -6.20 6.56
CA SER A 106 -6.22 -5.79 5.82
C SER A 106 -6.25 -6.37 4.40
N CYS A 107 -5.57 -5.73 3.46
CA CYS A 107 -5.36 -6.26 2.11
C CYS A 107 -3.89 -6.68 1.96
N LEU A 108 -3.47 -7.67 2.75
CA LEU A 108 -2.08 -8.16 2.77
C LEU A 108 -2.01 -9.59 2.20
N TYR A 109 -0.86 -9.96 1.65
CA TYR A 109 -0.60 -11.33 1.21
C TYR A 109 0.89 -11.65 1.13
N ILE A 110 1.21 -12.94 1.15
CA ILE A 110 2.53 -13.47 0.77
C ILE A 110 2.49 -13.81 -0.71
N PRO A 111 3.39 -13.24 -1.54
CA PRO A 111 3.48 -13.59 -2.95
C PRO A 111 4.14 -14.95 -3.15
N GLU A 112 3.91 -15.59 -4.30
CA GLU A 112 4.59 -16.84 -4.67
C GLU A 112 6.07 -16.57 -4.98
N GLU A 113 6.35 -15.46 -5.65
CA GLU A 113 7.69 -15.03 -6.03
C GLU A 113 7.91 -13.55 -5.69
N SER A 114 9.12 -13.21 -5.25
CA SER A 114 9.50 -11.83 -5.03
C SER A 114 10.97 -11.58 -5.40
N ARG A 115 11.23 -10.42 -5.99
CA ARG A 115 12.56 -10.00 -6.42
C ARG A 115 12.80 -8.54 -6.10
N PHE A 116 13.88 -8.28 -5.38
CA PHE A 116 14.42 -6.93 -5.26
C PHE A 116 15.14 -6.55 -6.56
N VAL A 117 14.83 -5.38 -7.09
CA VAL A 117 15.40 -4.85 -8.34
C VAL A 117 15.94 -3.44 -8.14
N ALA A 118 16.95 -3.10 -8.94
CA ALA A 118 17.54 -1.77 -8.94
C ALA A 118 16.57 -0.73 -9.53
N ASN A 119 16.59 0.49 -8.98
CA ASN A 119 15.62 1.55 -9.28
C ASN A 119 15.53 1.94 -10.76
N ASP A 120 16.63 1.87 -11.50
CA ASP A 120 16.68 2.26 -12.92
C ASP A 120 15.87 1.34 -13.84
N SER A 121 15.67 0.08 -13.44
CA SER A 121 14.94 -0.90 -14.25
C SER A 121 13.45 -0.53 -14.39
N PHE A 122 12.83 -0.09 -13.31
CA PHE A 122 11.43 0.35 -13.30
C PHE A 122 11.20 1.62 -14.13
N ILE A 123 12.10 2.60 -14.04
CA ILE A 123 12.00 3.85 -14.81
C ILE A 123 12.07 3.57 -16.32
N ARG A 124 12.99 2.67 -16.72
CA ARG A 124 13.09 2.25 -18.12
C ARG A 124 11.82 1.54 -18.60
N ALA A 125 11.27 0.63 -17.80
CA ALA A 125 10.04 -0.10 -18.15
C ALA A 125 8.81 0.81 -18.26
N ALA A 126 8.68 1.83 -17.40
CA ALA A 126 7.53 2.74 -17.40
C ALA A 126 7.58 3.83 -18.49
N ARG A 127 8.77 4.15 -19.00
CA ARG A 127 8.99 5.27 -19.94
C ARG A 127 8.08 5.23 -21.19
N PRO A 128 7.85 4.09 -21.86
CA PRO A 128 6.96 4.04 -23.01
C PRO A 128 5.49 4.39 -22.68
N MET A 129 5.02 4.06 -21.48
CA MET A 129 3.65 4.37 -21.04
C MET A 129 3.46 5.87 -20.79
N LEU A 130 4.47 6.55 -20.26
CA LEU A 130 4.44 7.99 -20.01
C LEU A 130 4.34 8.84 -21.29
N GLN A 131 4.66 8.26 -22.46
CA GLN A 131 4.60 8.93 -23.76
C GLN A 131 3.26 8.72 -24.47
N GLN A 132 2.33 7.99 -23.87
CA GLN A 132 1.01 7.76 -24.47
C GLN A 132 0.10 8.95 -24.15
N PRO A 133 -0.49 9.60 -25.17
CA PRO A 133 -1.45 10.67 -24.93
C PRO A 133 -2.72 10.06 -24.31
N HIS A 134 -3.05 10.49 -23.10
CA HIS A 134 -4.31 10.16 -22.45
C HIS A 134 -5.29 11.31 -22.63
N ARG A 135 -6.55 11.00 -22.98
CA ARG A 135 -7.65 11.97 -23.03
C ARG A 135 -8.41 11.91 -21.72
N LEU A 136 -8.50 13.03 -21.01
CA LEU A 136 -9.36 13.16 -19.83
C LEU A 136 -10.82 12.94 -20.26
N VAL A 137 -11.47 11.91 -19.72
CA VAL A 137 -12.88 11.59 -20.01
C VAL A 137 -13.82 12.29 -19.04
N ALA A 138 -13.49 12.28 -17.74
CA ALA A 138 -14.22 12.97 -16.69
C ALA A 138 -13.30 13.24 -15.49
N CYS A 139 -13.59 14.30 -14.74
CA CYS A 139 -12.97 14.60 -13.45
C CYS A 139 -14.06 15.11 -12.51
N THR A 140 -14.28 14.42 -11.39
CA THR A 140 -15.33 14.76 -10.42
C THR A 140 -14.71 14.92 -9.05
N SER A 141 -14.93 16.06 -8.41
CA SER A 141 -14.52 16.30 -7.03
C SER A 141 -15.53 15.68 -6.06
N ILE A 142 -15.05 14.85 -5.14
CA ILE A 142 -15.87 14.22 -4.10
C ILE A 142 -15.17 14.39 -2.75
N PRO A 143 -15.72 15.19 -1.83
CA PRO A 143 -16.84 16.12 -2.04
C PRO A 143 -16.47 17.31 -2.95
N ASP A 144 -17.47 18.08 -3.38
CA ASP A 144 -17.25 19.36 -4.08
C ASP A 144 -16.62 20.42 -3.15
N GLU A 145 -16.13 21.53 -3.75
CA GLU A 145 -15.45 22.59 -3.00
C GLU A 145 -16.30 23.18 -1.85
N PRO A 146 -17.58 23.56 -2.05
CA PRO A 146 -18.41 24.09 -0.97
C PRO A 146 -18.55 23.10 0.21
N ARG A 147 -18.80 21.82 -0.08
CA ARG A 147 -18.94 20.79 0.96
C ARG A 147 -17.63 20.53 1.69
N PHE A 148 -16.51 20.53 0.97
CA PHE A 148 -15.19 20.42 1.61
C PHE A 148 -14.92 21.59 2.55
N LYS A 149 -15.15 22.84 2.10
CA LYS A 149 -14.99 24.03 2.94
C LYS A 149 -15.88 24.00 4.17
N HIS A 150 -17.12 23.54 4.02
CA HIS A 150 -18.04 23.37 5.13
C HIS A 150 -17.51 22.37 6.16
N ALA A 151 -17.08 21.18 5.73
CA ALA A 151 -16.50 20.17 6.61
C ALA A 151 -15.21 20.67 7.32
N VAL A 152 -14.38 21.46 6.63
CA VAL A 152 -13.21 22.10 7.23
C VAL A 152 -13.62 23.13 8.29
N ALA A 153 -14.62 23.98 8.00
CA ALA A 153 -15.12 24.98 8.93
C ALA A 153 -15.71 24.34 10.19
N GLU A 154 -16.46 23.24 10.04
CA GLU A 154 -16.99 22.45 11.16
C GLU A 154 -15.85 21.90 12.03
N ALA A 155 -14.82 21.31 11.42
CA ALA A 155 -13.70 20.71 12.14
C ALA A 155 -12.82 21.70 12.92
N VAL A 156 -12.74 22.98 12.48
CA VAL A 156 -11.96 24.03 13.17
C VAL A 156 -12.81 24.91 14.08
N SER A 157 -14.14 24.75 14.06
CA SER A 157 -15.01 25.52 14.94
C SER A 157 -14.69 25.15 16.39
N PRO A 158 -14.47 26.14 17.28
CA PRO A 158 -14.27 25.84 18.69
C PRO A 158 -15.53 25.12 19.16
N ALA A 159 -15.35 23.97 19.83
CA ALA A 159 -16.44 23.28 20.51
C ALA A 159 -16.95 24.20 21.64
N LEU A 160 -17.79 25.17 21.29
CA LEU A 160 -18.65 25.88 22.22
C LEU A 160 -19.67 24.85 22.69
N ASN A 161 -19.30 24.09 23.74
CA ASN A 161 -20.14 23.51 24.78
C ASN A 161 -19.42 22.33 25.43
N CYS A 162 -18.64 22.62 26.48
CA CYS A 162 -18.54 21.81 27.70
C CYS A 162 -18.33 22.80 28.86
#